data_AF-A0A8J3NRS8-F1
#
_entry.id   AF-A0A8J3NRS8-F1
#
_cell.length_a   1.000
_cell.length_b   1.000
_cell.length_c   1.000
_cell.angle_alpha   90.00
_cell.angle_beta   90.00
_cell.angle_gamma   90.00
#
_symmetry.space_group_name_H-M   'P 1'
#
loop_
_entity.id
_entity.type
_entity.pdbx_description
1 polymer ?
#
loop_
_entity_poly.entity_id
_entity_poly.type
_entity_poly.pdbx_seq_one_letter_code
_entity_poly.pdbx_strand_id
1 'polypeptide(L)'
;MTSVKRHVNWDFAESVLSAVLPGSTAFDPNGIVGIPLDAWESFDIEQRDADVIEDEFLSRCVGLKGPLIVVNSTSFDADQGPFFVEASQLHQFVKTFHVRVRDYFMYASVIVVSPLTGIVIIVQDDGYIVTVQGRSIMAPSCDMGGA
;
A
#
# COMPACT_ATOMS: atom_id res chain seq x y z
N MET A 1 6.40 -24.21 19.51
CA MET A 1 6.33 -23.18 18.46
C MET A 1 4.87 -23.03 18.08
N THR A 2 4.15 -22.10 18.71
CA THR A 2 2.79 -21.74 18.30
C THR A 2 2.91 -21.08 16.93
N SER A 3 2.38 -21.75 15.91
CA SER A 3 2.21 -21.16 14.57
C SER A 3 1.49 -19.82 14.77
N VAL A 4 2.20 -18.71 14.52
CA VAL A 4 1.60 -17.38 14.55
C VAL A 4 0.53 -17.40 13.47
N LYS A 5 -0.73 -17.46 13.89
CA LYS A 5 -1.85 -17.58 12.97
C LYS A 5 -1.93 -16.29 12.18
N ARG A 6 -1.44 -16.31 10.96
CA ARG A 6 -1.46 -15.20 10.02
C ARG A 6 -2.91 -14.84 9.71
N HIS A 7 -3.23 -13.54 9.67
CA HIS A 7 -4.57 -13.07 9.33
C HIS A 7 -5.02 -13.63 7.96
N VAL A 8 -6.29 -13.99 7.82
CA VAL A 8 -6.82 -14.73 6.65
C VAL A 8 -6.69 -13.98 5.33
N ASN A 9 -6.54 -12.65 5.38
CA ASN A 9 -6.46 -11.79 4.20
C ASN A 9 -5.07 -11.77 3.54
N TRP A 10 -4.05 -12.31 4.21
CA TRP A 10 -2.67 -12.21 3.73
C TRP A 10 -2.43 -12.96 2.42
N ASP A 11 -2.88 -14.21 2.31
CA ASP A 11 -2.68 -15.02 1.11
C ASP A 11 -3.30 -14.35 -0.13
N PHE A 12 -4.48 -13.73 0.06
CA PHE A 12 -5.12 -12.95 -1.00
C PHE A 12 -4.30 -11.72 -1.35
N ALA A 13 -3.87 -10.93 -0.36
CA ALA A 13 -3.08 -9.73 -0.61
C ALA A 13 -1.77 -10.03 -1.34
N GLU A 14 -1.07 -11.09 -0.95
CA GLU A 14 0.18 -11.49 -1.60
C GLU A 14 -0.04 -11.98 -3.02
N SER A 15 -1.14 -12.71 -3.26
CA SER A 15 -1.51 -13.13 -4.61
C SER A 15 -1.76 -11.93 -5.54
N VAL A 16 -2.39 -10.87 -5.02
CA VAL A 16 -2.62 -9.62 -5.76
C VAL A 16 -1.31 -8.89 -6.03
N LEU A 17 -0.44 -8.76 -5.01
CA LEU A 17 0.87 -8.13 -5.18
C LEU A 17 1.72 -8.87 -6.21
N SER A 18 1.82 -10.19 -6.15
CA SER A 18 2.54 -11.02 -7.13
C SER A 18 1.99 -10.87 -8.55
N ALA A 19 0.68 -10.67 -8.71
CA ALA A 19 0.06 -10.48 -10.01
C ALA A 19 0.29 -9.07 -10.57
N VAL A 20 0.24 -8.04 -9.72
CA VAL A 20 0.52 -6.64 -10.08
C VAL A 20 2.02 -6.44 -10.36
N LEU A 21 2.89 -6.97 -9.52
CA LEU A 21 4.33 -6.77 -9.58
C LEU A 21 5.05 -8.14 -9.56
N PRO A 22 5.12 -8.82 -10.73
CA PRO A 22 5.70 -10.16 -10.84
C PRO A 22 7.14 -10.22 -10.31
N GLY A 23 7.40 -11.17 -9.41
CA GLY A 23 8.67 -11.30 -8.69
C GLY A 23 8.60 -10.86 -7.23
N SER A 24 7.54 -10.14 -6.83
CA SER A 24 7.27 -9.82 -5.43
C SER A 24 6.69 -11.02 -4.70
N THR A 25 7.36 -11.50 -3.65
CA THR A 25 6.96 -12.70 -2.90
C THR A 25 6.35 -12.40 -1.54
N ALA A 26 6.48 -11.17 -1.04
CA ALA A 26 5.93 -10.71 0.23
C ALA A 26 5.76 -9.18 0.23
N PHE A 27 4.96 -8.66 1.16
CA PHE A 27 4.94 -7.23 1.49
C PHE A 27 6.13 -6.86 2.38
N ASP A 28 7.33 -7.10 1.86
CA ASP A 28 8.59 -6.66 2.44
C ASP A 28 9.18 -5.60 1.50
N PRO A 29 9.25 -4.32 1.91
CA PRO A 29 9.82 -3.26 1.07
C PRO A 29 11.22 -3.58 0.54
N ASN A 30 12.03 -4.33 1.31
CA ASN A 30 13.38 -4.75 0.91
C ASN A 30 13.38 -5.99 -0.01
N GLY A 31 12.29 -6.75 0.01
CA GLY A 31 12.10 -7.98 -0.77
C GLY A 31 11.41 -7.77 -2.12
N ILE A 32 10.91 -6.56 -2.41
CA ILE A 32 10.24 -6.26 -3.69
C ILE A 32 11.31 -6.07 -4.77
N VAL A 33 11.47 -7.12 -5.58
CA VAL A 33 12.44 -7.16 -6.69
C VAL A 33 11.91 -6.37 -7.88
N GLY A 34 12.81 -5.66 -8.58
CA GLY A 34 12.50 -4.99 -9.84
C GLY A 34 12.30 -3.48 -9.74
N ILE A 35 12.56 -2.88 -8.58
CA ILE A 35 12.57 -1.43 -8.39
C ILE A 35 14.00 -0.91 -8.59
N PRO A 36 14.23 -0.02 -9.59
CA PRO A 36 15.52 0.61 -9.78
C PRO A 36 15.92 1.46 -8.55
N LEU A 37 17.19 1.43 -8.16
CA LEU A 37 17.68 2.22 -7.02
C LEU A 37 17.51 3.73 -7.22
N ASP A 38 17.57 4.20 -8.47
CA ASP A 38 17.39 5.61 -8.85
C ASP A 38 15.92 6.04 -8.93
N ALA A 39 14.97 5.12 -8.80
CA ALA A 39 13.54 5.44 -8.74
C ALA A 39 13.09 5.86 -7.33
N TRP A 40 13.91 5.64 -6.31
CA TRP A 40 13.61 6.01 -4.94
C TRP A 40 13.86 7.50 -4.72
N GLU A 41 12.86 8.16 -4.15
CA GLU A 41 12.91 9.56 -3.78
C GLU A 41 12.99 9.71 -2.26
N SER A 42 13.67 10.74 -1.79
CA SER A 42 13.72 11.04 -0.36
C SER A 42 12.33 11.43 0.16
N PHE A 43 11.97 10.85 1.30
CA PHE A 43 10.69 11.00 1.96
C PHE A 43 10.87 10.88 3.49
N ASP A 44 11.34 11.96 4.11
CA ASP A 44 11.66 11.96 5.54
C ASP A 44 10.40 11.88 6.42
N ILE A 45 10.22 10.73 7.07
CA ILE A 45 9.11 10.46 7.99
C ILE A 45 9.41 10.82 9.46
N GLU A 46 10.67 11.07 9.81
CA GLU A 46 11.09 11.28 11.21
C GLU A 46 11.20 12.77 11.59
N GLN A 47 11.56 13.64 10.64
CA GLN A 47 11.89 15.04 10.95
C GLN A 47 10.73 16.02 10.74
N ARG A 48 9.55 15.55 10.32
CA ARG A 48 8.43 16.41 9.90
C ARG A 48 7.17 16.17 10.74
N ASP A 49 6.28 17.17 10.68
CA ASP A 49 4.93 17.07 11.23
C ASP A 49 4.17 15.93 10.53
N ALA A 50 3.49 15.11 11.33
CA ALA A 50 2.69 13.98 10.88
C ALA A 50 1.66 14.36 9.80
N ASP A 51 0.95 15.47 9.98
CA ASP A 51 -0.06 15.90 9.02
C ASP A 51 0.57 16.22 7.66
N VAL A 52 1.75 16.83 7.68
CA VAL A 52 2.51 17.21 6.48
C VAL A 52 3.01 15.96 5.74
N ILE A 53 3.50 14.96 6.47
CA ILE A 53 3.96 13.69 5.91
C ILE A 53 2.79 12.94 5.25
N GLU A 54 1.64 12.85 5.92
CA GLU A 54 0.44 12.21 5.37
C GLU A 54 -0.08 12.93 4.13
N ASP A 55 -0.11 14.26 4.13
CA ASP A 55 -0.56 15.05 2.97
C ASP A 55 0.35 14.86 1.77
N GLU A 56 1.67 14.80 1.99
CA GLU A 56 2.64 14.53 0.94
C GLU A 56 2.48 13.12 0.37
N PHE A 57 2.31 12.11 1.22
CA PHE A 57 2.00 10.74 0.79
C PHE A 57 0.70 10.66 -0.02
N LEU A 58 -0.37 11.31 0.46
CA LEU A 58 -1.65 11.35 -0.22
C LEU A 58 -1.55 12.04 -1.59
N SER A 59 -0.64 13.01 -1.75
CA SER A 59 -0.36 13.64 -3.04
C SER A 59 0.21 12.64 -4.07
N ARG A 60 0.98 11.63 -3.63
CA ARG A 60 1.46 10.53 -4.49
C ARG A 60 0.36 9.55 -4.88
N CYS A 61 -0.70 9.49 -4.07
CA CYS A 61 -1.81 8.56 -4.24
C CYS A 61 -2.93 9.05 -5.19
N VAL A 62 -2.84 10.27 -5.74
CA VAL A 62 -3.88 10.88 -6.59
C VAL A 62 -4.20 10.03 -7.83
N GLY A 63 -3.23 9.27 -8.35
CA GLY A 63 -3.42 8.39 -9.51
C GLY A 63 -4.13 7.07 -9.21
N LEU A 64 -4.29 6.70 -7.93
CA LEU A 64 -4.87 5.42 -7.53
C LEU A 64 -6.38 5.38 -7.78
N LYS A 65 -6.89 4.21 -8.16
CA LYS A 65 -8.33 4.00 -8.42
C LYS A 65 -8.80 2.64 -7.90
N GLY A 66 -10.09 2.56 -7.61
CA GLY A 66 -10.77 1.35 -7.19
C GLY A 66 -10.31 0.84 -5.82
N PRO A 67 -10.50 -0.45 -5.52
CA PRO A 67 -10.06 -1.04 -4.28
C PRO A 67 -8.54 -1.07 -4.22
N LEU A 68 -7.99 -0.70 -3.07
CA LEU A 68 -6.58 -0.68 -2.75
C LEU A 68 -6.30 -1.70 -1.65
N ILE A 69 -5.10 -2.27 -1.70
CA ILE A 69 -4.53 -3.03 -0.59
C ILE A 69 -3.52 -2.12 0.09
N VAL A 70 -3.69 -1.89 1.38
CA VAL A 70 -2.79 -1.07 2.20
C VAL A 70 -2.19 -1.96 3.28
N VAL A 71 -0.87 -2.00 3.34
CA VAL A 71 -0.10 -2.74 4.34
C VAL A 71 0.83 -1.77 5.04
N ASN A 72 0.79 -1.75 6.36
CA ASN A 72 1.75 -1.04 7.21
C ASN A 72 2.17 -1.93 8.39
N SER A 73 2.94 -1.40 9.34
CA SER A 73 3.38 -2.12 10.54
C SER A 73 2.22 -2.83 11.26
N THR A 74 1.11 -2.12 11.46
CA THR A 74 -0.08 -2.64 12.13
C THR A 74 -0.68 -3.86 11.43
N SER A 75 -0.53 -3.99 10.11
CA SER A 75 -1.03 -5.15 9.37
C SER A 75 -0.37 -6.48 9.78
N PHE A 76 0.81 -6.43 10.40
CA PHE A 76 1.51 -7.61 10.91
C PHE A 76 1.03 -8.07 12.29
N ASP A 77 0.18 -7.29 12.95
CA ASP A 77 -0.52 -7.73 14.15
C ASP A 77 -1.49 -8.87 13.80
N ALA A 78 -1.57 -9.87 14.68
CA ALA A 78 -2.24 -11.14 14.41
C ALA A 78 -3.74 -11.00 14.06
N ASP A 79 -4.37 -9.91 14.50
CA ASP A 79 -5.80 -9.62 14.36
C ASP A 79 -6.13 -8.54 13.31
N GLN A 80 -5.13 -7.84 12.74
CA GLN A 80 -5.37 -6.72 11.83
C GLN A 80 -5.25 -7.12 10.35
N GLY A 81 -4.10 -7.67 9.94
CA GLY A 81 -3.85 -8.02 8.55
C GLY A 81 -3.81 -6.83 7.58
N PRO A 82 -3.71 -7.11 6.26
CA PRO A 82 -3.81 -6.08 5.22
C PRO A 82 -5.17 -5.39 5.21
N PHE A 83 -5.18 -4.07 5.00
CA PHE A 83 -6.38 -3.28 4.89
C PHE A 83 -6.84 -3.18 3.43
N PHE A 84 -8.15 -3.26 3.21
CA PHE A 84 -8.76 -3.04 1.89
C PHE A 84 -9.55 -1.73 1.92
N VAL A 85 -9.13 -0.78 1.10
CA VAL A 85 -9.64 0.60 1.14
C VAL A 85 -9.97 1.04 -0.27
N GLU A 86 -11.17 1.56 -0.50
CA GLU A 86 -11.47 2.21 -1.78
C GLU A 86 -10.62 3.46 -1.96
N ALA A 87 -10.06 3.70 -3.15
CA ALA A 87 -9.20 4.85 -3.41
C ALA A 87 -9.86 6.19 -3.05
N SER A 88 -11.18 6.31 -3.24
CA SER A 88 -11.97 7.48 -2.84
C SER A 88 -12.05 7.72 -1.33
N GLN A 89 -11.74 6.69 -0.52
CA GLN A 89 -11.74 6.72 0.94
C GLN A 89 -10.34 6.76 1.54
N LEU A 90 -9.28 6.65 0.72
CA LEU A 90 -7.90 6.58 1.20
C LEU A 90 -7.52 7.79 2.05
N HIS A 91 -7.88 9.01 1.61
CA HIS A 91 -7.62 10.23 2.37
C HIS A 91 -8.23 10.17 3.77
N GLN A 92 -9.51 9.82 3.88
CA GLN A 92 -10.17 9.70 5.17
C GLN A 92 -9.60 8.56 6.01
N PHE A 93 -9.22 7.45 5.38
CA PHE A 93 -8.61 6.31 6.06
C PHE A 93 -7.29 6.70 6.72
N VAL A 94 -6.37 7.35 5.99
CA VAL A 94 -5.09 7.84 6.52
C VAL A 94 -5.32 8.80 7.68
N LYS A 95 -6.11 9.86 7.47
CA LYS A 95 -6.35 10.91 8.48
C LYS A 95 -7.05 10.42 9.75
N THR A 96 -7.77 9.30 9.68
CA THR A 96 -8.49 8.73 10.84
C THR A 96 -7.85 7.45 11.40
N PHE A 97 -6.70 7.01 10.85
CA PHE A 97 -6.07 5.74 11.21
C PHE A 97 -5.71 5.68 12.70
N HIS A 98 -5.12 6.75 13.24
CA HIS A 98 -4.74 6.86 14.65
C HIS A 98 -5.93 6.72 15.62
N VAL A 99 -7.14 7.14 15.21
CA VAL A 99 -8.34 6.96 16.04
C VAL A 99 -8.80 5.51 16.04
N ARG A 100 -8.65 4.83 14.90
CA ARG A 100 -9.15 3.47 14.70
C ARG A 100 -8.25 2.42 15.33
N VAL A 101 -6.94 2.56 15.16
CA VAL A 101 -5.97 1.53 15.54
C VAL A 101 -4.99 1.99 16.62
N ARG A 102 -5.09 3.25 17.09
CA ARG A 102 -4.22 3.86 18.11
C ARG A 102 -2.74 3.87 17.73
N ASP A 103 -2.45 3.81 16.44
CA ASP A 103 -1.12 3.87 15.86
C ASP A 103 -1.09 4.88 14.71
N TYR A 104 0.09 5.41 14.41
CA TYR A 104 0.25 6.39 13.35
C TYR A 104 0.41 5.69 12.00
N PHE A 105 -0.28 6.20 10.97
CA PHE A 105 -0.40 5.50 9.68
C PHE A 105 0.97 5.22 9.03
N MET A 106 1.90 6.17 9.17
CA MET A 106 3.24 6.13 8.60
C MET A 106 4.34 6.08 9.66
N TYR A 107 4.07 5.38 10.78
CA TYR A 107 5.08 5.13 11.80
C TYR A 107 6.22 4.22 11.29
N ALA A 108 5.93 3.41 10.27
CA ALA A 108 6.86 2.48 9.65
C ALA A 108 6.60 2.41 8.15
N SER A 109 7.24 1.45 7.48
CA SER A 109 7.03 1.18 6.07
C SER A 109 5.55 0.99 5.71
N VAL A 110 5.12 1.59 4.60
CA VAL A 110 3.77 1.50 4.06
C VAL A 110 3.83 1.03 2.61
N ILE A 111 2.99 0.07 2.25
CA ILE A 111 2.83 -0.39 0.87
C ILE A 111 1.36 -0.24 0.47
N VAL A 112 1.12 0.44 -0.64
CA VAL A 112 -0.22 0.55 -1.26
C VAL A 112 -0.19 -0.07 -2.64
N VAL A 113 -1.11 -0.99 -2.90
CA VAL A 113 -1.25 -1.67 -4.19
C VAL A 113 -2.63 -1.35 -4.77
N SER A 114 -2.67 -0.82 -5.99
CA SER A 114 -3.89 -0.64 -6.77
C SER A 114 -3.97 -1.70 -7.87
N PRO A 115 -4.72 -2.81 -7.67
CA PRO A 115 -4.90 -3.84 -8.71
C PRO A 115 -5.59 -3.33 -9.98
N LEU A 116 -6.40 -2.27 -9.89
CA LEU A 116 -7.07 -1.64 -11.02
C LEU A 116 -6.11 -0.84 -11.90
N THR A 117 -5.20 -0.07 -11.30
CA THR A 117 -4.27 0.77 -12.07
C THR A 117 -2.91 0.09 -12.30
N GLY A 118 -2.60 -0.95 -11.52
CA GLY A 118 -1.28 -1.56 -11.46
C GLY A 118 -0.25 -0.73 -10.69
N ILE A 119 -0.63 0.41 -10.12
CA ILE A 119 0.29 1.28 -9.36
C ILE A 119 0.57 0.64 -8.00
N VAL A 120 1.84 0.63 -7.62
CA VAL A 120 2.31 0.26 -6.29
C VAL A 120 3.11 1.43 -5.72
N ILE A 121 2.76 1.88 -4.52
CA ILE A 121 3.49 2.93 -3.79
C ILE A 121 4.09 2.27 -2.57
N ILE A 122 5.39 2.50 -2.34
CA ILE A 122 6.12 1.96 -1.20
C ILE A 122 6.80 3.11 -0.50
N VAL A 123 6.54 3.24 0.79
CA VAL A 123 7.25 4.11 1.73
C VAL A 123 8.08 3.18 2.62
N GLN A 124 9.35 3.48 2.76
CA GLN A 124 10.24 2.81 3.71
C GLN A 124 10.43 3.67 4.96
N ASP A 125 10.67 3.00 6.08
CA ASP A 125 10.91 3.62 7.38
C ASP A 125 12.26 4.36 7.46
N ASP A 126 13.21 4.07 6.57
CA ASP A 126 14.47 4.79 6.41
C ASP A 126 14.36 6.08 5.58
N GLY A 127 13.13 6.48 5.25
CA GLY A 127 12.83 7.79 4.69
C GLY A 127 12.90 7.85 3.17
N TYR A 128 12.47 6.80 2.48
CA TYR A 128 12.34 6.78 1.02
C TYR A 128 10.93 6.42 0.57
N ILE A 129 10.55 6.95 -0.59
CA ILE A 129 9.30 6.60 -1.27
C ILE A 129 9.57 6.26 -2.73
N VAL A 130 8.81 5.31 -3.26
CA VAL A 130 8.81 4.99 -4.69
C VAL A 130 7.40 4.71 -5.17
N THR A 131 7.13 5.11 -6.41
CA THR A 131 5.91 4.73 -7.15
C THR A 131 6.31 3.88 -8.33
N VAL A 132 5.79 2.65 -8.39
CA VAL A 132 6.10 1.67 -9.42
C VAL A 132 4.85 1.38 -10.23
N GLN A 133 4.99 1.32 -11.54
CA GLN A 133 3.93 0.89 -12.46
C GLN A 133 4.09 -0.60 -12.75
N GLY A 134 3.22 -1.40 -12.14
CA GLY A 134 3.05 -2.82 -12.44
C GLY A 134 1.96 -3.09 -13.48
N ARG A 135 1.44 -4.31 -13.46
CA ARG A 135 0.33 -4.79 -14.29
C ARG A 135 -1.00 -4.45 -13.64
N SER A 136 -1.91 -3.86 -14.41
CA SER A 136 -3.33 -3.81 -14.05
C SER A 136 -3.92 -5.22 -14.21
N ILE A 137 -4.55 -5.72 -13.15
CA ILE A 137 -5.13 -7.08 -13.10
C ILE A 137 -6.65 -7.07 -12.97
N MET A 138 -7.22 -5.91 -12.62
CA MET A 138 -8.65 -5.66 -12.73
C MET A 138 -8.83 -4.80 -13.97
N ALA A 139 -9.30 -5.38 -15.07
CA ALA A 139 -9.73 -4.55 -16.19
C ALA A 139 -10.86 -3.64 -15.69
N PRO A 140 -10.91 -2.35 -16.08
CA PRO A 140 -12.18 -1.64 -15.99
C PRO A 140 -13.18 -2.49 -16.75
N SER A 141 -14.30 -2.85 -16.13
CA SER A 141 -15.42 -3.43 -16.85
C SER A 141 -15.75 -2.46 -17.97
N CYS A 142 -15.30 -2.80 -19.18
CA CYS A 142 -15.70 -2.09 -20.37
C CYS A 142 -17.19 -2.41 -20.47
N ASP A 143 -18.02 -1.47 -20.02
CA ASP A 143 -19.45 -1.46 -20.30
C ASP A 143 -19.60 -1.37 -21.83
N MET A 144 -19.50 -2.52 -22.47
CA MET A 144 -20.04 -2.77 -23.79
C MET A 144 -21.56 -2.86 -23.60
N GLY A 145 -22.22 -1.71 -23.48
CA GLY A 145 -23.66 -1.67 -23.23
C GLY A 145 -24.29 -0.31 -23.49
N GLY A 146 -24.74 -0.09 -24.72
CA GLY A 146 -25.65 1.01 -25.05
C GLY A 146 -25.86 1.13 -26.55
N ALA A 147 -26.75 0.29 -27.07
CA ALA A 147 -27.22 0.26 -28.47
C ALA A 147 -27.83 1.58 -28.95
#